data_AF-A0A2T3J4T8-F1
#
_entry.id   AF-A0A2T3J4T8-F1
#
_cell.length_a   1.000
_cell.length_b   1.000
_cell.length_c   1.000
_cell.angle_alpha   90.00
_cell.angle_beta   90.00
_cell.angle_gamma   90.00
#
_symmetry.space_group_name_H-M   'P 1'
#
loop_
_entity.id
_entity.type
_entity.pdbx_description
1 polymer ?
#
loop_
_entity_poly.entity_id
_entity_poly.type
_entity_poly.pdbx_seq_one_letter_code
_entity_poly.pdbx_strand_id
1 'polypeptide(L)'
;MKSLWNKIKYFLTTPYGKAYLVFITLTKLYLVYKWALDHVKDFGGEVFDFIGASVLYGEALSAIVFTVLCGYYTVKAVINIFKSPPKTAIA
;
A
#
# COMPACT_ATOMS: atom_id res chain seq x y z
N MET A 1 -31.83 -3.16 10.84
CA MET A 1 -30.69 -2.58 10.07
C MET A 1 -29.79 -1.65 10.89
N LYS A 2 -30.30 -0.66 11.65
CA LYS A 2 -29.45 0.25 12.48
C LYS A 2 -28.59 -0.48 13.54
N SER A 3 -29.14 -1.51 14.19
CA SER A 3 -28.42 -2.30 15.22
C SER A 3 -27.24 -3.11 14.65
N LEU A 4 -27.44 -3.72 13.48
CA LEU A 4 -26.39 -4.48 12.78
C LEU A 4 -25.24 -3.55 12.35
N TRP A 5 -25.57 -2.35 11.88
CA TRP A 5 -24.54 -1.41 11.45
C TRP A 5 -23.71 -0.86 12.61
N ASN A 6 -24.32 -0.64 13.78
CA ASN A 6 -23.60 -0.26 14.99
C ASN A 6 -22.68 -1.38 15.50
N LYS A 7 -23.10 -2.65 15.39
CA LYS A 7 -22.24 -3.80 15.77
C LYS A 7 -21.01 -3.90 14.86
N ILE A 8 -21.17 -3.68 13.56
CA ILE A 8 -20.03 -3.70 12.63
C ILE A 8 -19.10 -2.51 12.89
N LYS A 9 -19.65 -1.30 13.11
CA LYS A 9 -18.83 -0.13 13.50
C LYS A 9 -18.04 -0.39 14.77
N TYR A 10 -18.67 -0.99 15.79
CA TYR A 10 -18.01 -1.37 17.03
C TYR A 10 -16.94 -2.45 16.80
N PHE A 11 -17.22 -3.45 15.95
CA PHE A 11 -16.23 -4.46 15.60
C PHE A 11 -14.98 -3.82 14.95
N LEU A 12 -15.17 -2.88 14.01
CA LEU A 12 -14.07 -2.20 13.31
C LEU A 12 -13.18 -1.35 14.23
N THR A 13 -13.65 -0.93 15.40
CA THR A 13 -12.82 -0.20 16.38
C THR A 13 -12.04 -1.12 17.31
N THR A 14 -12.41 -2.41 17.42
CA THR A 14 -11.63 -3.40 18.17
C THR A 14 -10.27 -3.70 17.51
N PRO A 15 -9.28 -4.22 18.25
CA PRO A 15 -8.00 -4.63 17.68
C PRO A 15 -8.14 -5.61 16.50
N TYR A 16 -9.09 -6.55 16.59
CA TYR A 16 -9.39 -7.52 15.54
C TYR A 16 -10.02 -6.87 14.29
N GLY A 17 -10.93 -5.91 14.48
CA GLY A 17 -11.51 -5.16 13.37
C GLY A 17 -10.51 -4.24 12.68
N LYS A 18 -9.59 -3.63 13.43
CA LYS A 18 -8.46 -2.88 12.86
C LYS A 18 -7.52 -3.79 12.06
N ALA A 19 -7.20 -4.98 12.57
CA ALA A 19 -6.42 -5.98 11.83
C ALA A 19 -7.13 -6.41 10.53
N TYR A 20 -8.45 -6.59 10.57
CA TYR A 20 -9.25 -6.88 9.38
C TYR A 20 -9.23 -5.74 8.36
N LEU A 21 -9.31 -4.48 8.81
CA LEU A 21 -9.16 -3.30 7.93
C LEU A 21 -7.77 -3.24 7.30
N VAL A 22 -6.71 -3.54 8.07
CA VAL A 22 -5.35 -3.63 7.55
C VAL A 22 -5.26 -4.73 6.49
N PHE A 23 -5.84 -5.91 6.75
CA PHE A 23 -5.82 -7.03 5.82
C PHE A 23 -6.51 -6.71 4.49
N ILE A 24 -7.71 -6.12 4.52
CA ILE A 24 -8.40 -5.68 3.29
C ILE A 24 -7.60 -4.62 2.55
N THR A 25 -7.06 -3.65 3.29
CA THR A 25 -6.26 -2.56 2.72
C THR A 25 -5.01 -3.10 2.04
N LEU A 26 -4.27 -4.02 2.68
CA LEU A 26 -3.11 -4.69 2.10
C LEU A 26 -3.46 -5.51 0.86
N THR A 27 -4.60 -6.22 0.87
CA THR A 27 -5.05 -7.02 -0.27
C THR A 27 -5.33 -6.13 -1.49
N LYS A 28 -6.00 -4.99 -1.30
CA LYS A 28 -6.24 -4.02 -2.38
C LYS A 28 -4.94 -3.38 -2.85
N LEU A 29 -4.07 -2.98 -1.92
CA LEU A 29 -2.74 -2.44 -2.22
C LEU A 29 -1.91 -3.42 -3.03
N TYR A 30 -1.99 -4.73 -2.74
CA TYR A 30 -1.28 -5.75 -3.49
C TYR A 30 -1.72 -5.83 -4.95
N LEU A 31 -3.02 -5.77 -5.22
CA LEU A 31 -3.54 -5.77 -6.60
C LEU A 31 -3.05 -4.54 -7.39
N VAL A 32 -3.12 -3.37 -6.77
CA VAL A 32 -2.63 -2.12 -7.38
C VAL A 32 -1.11 -2.15 -7.57
N TYR A 33 -0.38 -2.65 -6.57
CA TYR A 33 1.05 -2.83 -6.63
C TYR A 33 1.46 -3.73 -7.79
N LYS A 34 0.79 -4.88 -7.96
CA LYS A 34 1.11 -5.81 -9.05
C LYS A 34 0.90 -5.15 -10.41
N TRP A 35 -0.24 -4.50 -10.61
CA TRP A 35 -0.53 -3.78 -11.85
C TRP A 35 0.49 -2.66 -12.14
N ALA A 36 0.84 -1.88 -11.12
CA ALA A 36 1.81 -0.79 -11.26
C ALA A 36 3.25 -1.30 -11.46
N LEU A 37 3.62 -2.42 -10.84
CA LEU A 37 4.94 -3.03 -10.99
C LEU A 37 5.19 -3.45 -12.44
N ASP A 38 4.17 -4.00 -13.11
CA ASP A 38 4.28 -4.38 -14.52
C ASP A 38 4.55 -3.13 -15.39
N HIS A 39 3.80 -2.04 -15.19
CA HIS A 39 4.02 -0.79 -15.93
C HIS A 39 5.38 -0.14 -15.64
N VAL A 40 5.88 -0.23 -14.40
CA VAL A 40 7.17 0.36 -14.02
C VAL A 40 8.35 -0.43 -14.59
N LYS A 41 8.20 -1.75 -14.74
CA LYS A 41 9.19 -2.58 -15.44
C LYS A 41 9.27 -2.17 -16.89
N ASP A 42 8.15 -2.13 -17.59
CA ASP A 42 8.08 -1.76 -19.00
C ASP A 42 8.69 -0.37 -19.23
N PHE A 43 8.29 0.62 -18.42
CA PHE A 43 8.87 1.96 -18.48
C PHE A 43 10.38 1.99 -18.19
N GLY A 44 10.84 1.22 -17.18
CA GLY A 44 12.26 1.13 -16.83
C GLY A 44 13.09 0.49 -17.95
N GLY A 45 12.54 -0.53 -18.60
CA GLY A 45 13.12 -1.17 -19.77
C GLY A 45 13.25 -0.20 -20.95
N GLU A 46 12.18 0.52 -21.29
CA GLU A 46 12.17 1.51 -22.38
C GLU A 46 13.19 2.65 -22.15
N VAL A 47 13.28 3.17 -20.93
CA VAL A 47 14.25 4.22 -20.58
C VAL A 47 15.68 3.73 -20.75
N PHE A 48 15.96 2.48 -20.35
CA PHE A 48 17.30 1.89 -20.49
C PHE A 48 17.62 1.57 -21.95
N ASP A 49 16.64 1.12 -22.74
CA ASP A 49 16.79 0.91 -24.18
C ASP A 49 17.14 2.23 -24.90
N PHE A 50 16.44 3.33 -24.55
CA PHE A 50 16.65 4.65 -25.14
C PHE A 50 18.08 5.19 -24.94
N ILE A 51 18.70 4.92 -23.78
CA ILE A 51 20.08 5.34 -23.48
C ILE A 51 21.14 4.34 -23.97
N GLY A 52 20.74 3.27 -24.67
CA GLY A 52 21.63 2.22 -25.17
C GLY A 52 22.15 1.28 -24.06
N ALA A 53 21.46 1.24 -22.92
CA ALA A 53 21.76 0.34 -21.81
C ALA A 53 20.90 -0.95 -21.89
N SER A 54 21.16 -1.90 -20.99
CA SER A 54 20.43 -3.17 -20.98
C SER A 54 19.01 -3.00 -20.41
N VAL A 55 18.01 -3.38 -21.21
CA VAL A 55 16.57 -3.40 -20.84
C VAL A 55 16.32 -4.22 -19.56
N LEU A 56 16.92 -5.41 -19.46
CA LEU A 56 16.80 -6.29 -18.29
C LEU A 56 17.27 -5.62 -16.99
N TYR A 57 18.33 -4.81 -17.07
CA TYR A 57 18.80 -4.04 -15.92
C TYR A 57 17.85 -2.90 -15.58
N GLY A 58 17.27 -2.23 -16.58
CA GLY A 58 16.27 -1.18 -16.40
C GLY A 58 15.01 -1.69 -15.70
N GLU A 59 14.46 -2.81 -16.17
CA GLU A 59 13.29 -3.48 -15.56
C GLU A 59 13.57 -3.91 -14.12
N ALA A 60 14.74 -4.51 -13.86
CA ALA A 60 15.10 -4.98 -12.53
C ALA A 60 15.26 -3.81 -11.54
N LEU A 61 15.96 -2.75 -11.97
CA LEU A 61 16.24 -1.60 -11.12
C LEU A 61 14.98 -0.79 -10.84
N SER A 62 14.13 -0.58 -11.84
CA SER A 62 12.84 0.10 -11.67
C SER A 62 11.91 -0.70 -10.75
N ALA A 63 11.85 -2.02 -10.91
CA ALA A 63 11.10 -2.90 -10.02
C ALA A 63 11.57 -2.83 -8.57
N ILE A 64 12.89 -2.87 -8.34
CA ILE A 64 13.47 -2.80 -6.98
C ILE A 64 13.13 -1.45 -6.34
N VAL A 65 13.40 -0.34 -7.02
CA VAL A 65 13.15 1.01 -6.51
C VAL A 65 11.67 1.20 -6.17
N PHE A 66 10.79 0.76 -7.07
CA PHE A 66 9.34 0.84 -6.86
C PHE A 66 8.89 -0.01 -5.67
N THR A 67 9.40 -1.23 -5.54
CA THR A 67 9.09 -2.13 -4.42
C THR A 67 9.50 -1.51 -3.08
N VAL A 68 10.69 -0.91 -3.01
CA VAL A 68 11.18 -0.25 -1.80
C VAL A 68 10.30 0.94 -1.41
N LEU A 69 9.92 1.79 -2.38
CA LEU A 69 9.03 2.93 -2.14
C LEU A 69 7.66 2.47 -1.64
N CYS A 70 7.04 1.50 -2.33
CA CYS A 70 5.74 0.95 -1.93
C CYS A 70 5.80 0.30 -0.54
N GLY A 71 6.86 -0.44 -0.24
CA GLY A 71 7.10 -1.03 1.08
C GLY A 71 7.16 0.04 2.19
N TYR A 72 7.95 1.09 1.98
CA TYR A 72 8.07 2.20 2.93
C TYR A 72 6.71 2.86 3.24
N TYR A 73 5.95 3.22 2.21
CA TYR A 73 4.64 3.85 2.39
C TYR A 73 3.60 2.90 2.99
N THR A 74 3.67 1.61 2.67
CA THR A 74 2.79 0.59 3.25
C THR A 74 3.05 0.44 4.74
N VAL A 75 4.31 0.32 5.16
CA VAL A 75 4.67 0.26 6.59
C VAL A 75 4.24 1.53 7.31
N LYS A 76 4.47 2.70 6.72
CA LYS A 76 4.02 3.99 7.27
C LYS A 76 2.50 4.04 7.44
N ALA A 77 1.74 3.55 6.46
CA ALA A 77 0.28 3.49 6.53
C ALA A 77 -0.21 2.54 7.61
N VAL A 78 0.38 1.34 7.72
CA VAL A 78 0.06 0.37 8.78
C VAL A 78 0.32 0.97 10.15
N ILE A 79 1.49 1.60 10.37
CA ILE A 79 1.82 2.28 11.63
C ILE A 79 0.79 3.38 11.95
N ASN A 80 0.37 4.16 10.96
CA ASN A 80 -0.62 5.22 11.16
C ASN A 80 -2.02 4.68 11.50
N ILE A 81 -2.41 3.49 11.03
CA ILE A 81 -3.68 2.84 11.39
C ILE A 81 -3.66 2.39 12.85
N PHE A 82 -2.52 1.93 13.35
CA PHE A 82 -2.35 1.50 14.73
C PHE A 82 -2.06 2.64 15.70
N LYS A 83 -1.52 3.77 15.23
CA LYS A 83 -1.45 5.00 16.01
C LYS A 83 -2.86 5.45 16.36
N SER A 84 -3.15 5.56 17.66
CA SER A 84 -4.37 6.23 18.13
C SER A 84 -4.44 7.62 17.50
N PRO A 85 -5.62 8.07 17.01
CA PRO A 85 -5.77 9.45 16.59
C PRO A 85 -5.30 10.35 17.74
N PRO A 86 -4.59 11.46 17.45
CA PRO A 86 -4.30 12.43 18.49
C PRO A 86 -5.63 12.79 19.15
N LYS A 87 -5.68 12.62 20.47
CA LYS A 87 -6.83 12.99 21.29
C LYS A 87 -7.28 14.35 20.81
N THR A 88 -8.48 14.43 20.23
CA THR A 88 -9.05 15.68 19.74
C THR A 88 -8.76 16.73 20.79
N ALA A 89 -7.93 17.72 20.45
CA ALA A 89 -7.83 18.91 21.25
C ALA A 89 -9.20 19.57 21.10
N ILE A 90 -10.10 19.20 22.01
CA ILE A 90 -11.32 19.94 22.26
C ILE A 90 -10.79 21.25 22.83
N ALA A 91 -10.74 22.27 21.97
CA ALA A 91 -10.76 23.66 22.37
C ALA A 91 -12.22 24.12 22.31
#